data_AF-X1SRG6-F1
#
_entry.id   AF-X1SRG6-F1
#
_cell.length_a   1.000
_cell.length_b   1.000
_cell.length_c   1.000
_cell.angle_alpha   90.00
_cell.angle_beta   90.00
_cell.angle_gamma   90.00
#
_symmetry.space_group_name_H-M   'P 1'
#
loop_
_entity.id
_entity.type
_entity.pdbx_description
1 polymer ?
#
loop_
_entity_poly.entity_id
_entity_poly.type
_entity_poly.pdbx_seq_one_letter_code
_entity_poly.pdbx_strand_id
1 'polypeptide(L)'
;MVESINISIGGVVVKRLSDYIHREDKSETYQRTINRKLIINRSVNVEDQPITKYYFEIPGVEDDELDNIRIAALKISDLYLIDYYKIFEVLSGDGETDTWTLQRILAGVDYIPEIKVDDIVQTVVVTTATNPGSEIVYVNKDTGAMTFGTTPSDTPDNIKIKYTPKYLVHIFSWDRTYIYNGLLTYILICEEV
;
A
#
# COMPACT_ATOMS: atom_id res chain seq x y z
N MET A 1 -8.14 20.16 -9.85
CA MET A 1 -6.98 20.23 -8.93
C MET A 1 -6.30 18.87 -9.00
N VAL A 2 -5.06 18.80 -9.47
CA VAL A 2 -4.30 17.53 -9.50
C VAL A 2 -3.82 17.30 -8.07
N GLU A 3 -4.43 16.37 -7.35
CA GLU A 3 -3.89 15.93 -6.05
C GLU A 3 -2.50 15.34 -6.26
N SER A 4 -1.53 15.86 -5.51
CA SER A 4 -0.16 15.34 -5.51
C SER A 4 -0.13 13.93 -4.94
N ILE A 5 0.57 13.03 -5.61
CA ILE A 5 0.92 11.71 -5.08
C ILE A 5 2.16 11.91 -4.22
N ASN A 6 2.07 11.51 -2.96
CA ASN A 6 3.22 11.53 -2.06
C ASN A 6 3.63 10.10 -1.79
N ILE A 7 4.93 9.84 -1.81
CA ILE A 7 5.53 8.60 -1.32
C ILE A 7 6.58 8.99 -0.28
N SER A 8 6.69 8.22 0.81
CA SER A 8 7.82 8.33 1.74
C SER A 8 8.69 7.09 1.63
N ILE A 9 10.00 7.25 1.43
CA ILE A 9 10.97 6.15 1.40
C ILE A 9 12.04 6.43 2.44
N GLY A 10 12.15 5.57 3.45
CA GLY A 10 13.11 5.77 4.55
C GLY A 10 12.89 7.10 5.31
N GLY A 11 11.68 7.66 5.27
CA GLY A 11 11.32 8.96 5.87
C GLY A 11 11.49 10.17 4.95
N VAL A 12 12.04 10.00 3.74
CA VAL A 12 12.15 11.07 2.73
C VAL A 12 10.86 11.13 1.93
N VAL A 13 10.16 12.27 1.99
CA VAL A 13 8.89 12.47 1.27
C VAL A 13 9.16 13.00 -0.14
N VAL A 14 8.79 12.20 -1.14
CA VAL A 14 8.84 12.52 -2.56
C VAL A 14 7.43 12.96 -2.99
N LYS A 15 7.23 14.28 -3.20
CA LYS A 15 5.92 14.87 -3.59
C LYS A 15 5.81 15.01 -5.10
N ARG A 16 4.84 14.40 -5.77
CA ARG A 16 4.80 14.37 -7.25
C ARG A 16 3.42 14.62 -7.85
N LEU A 17 3.44 15.10 -9.09
CA LEU A 17 2.28 15.36 -9.93
C LEU A 17 2.06 14.27 -10.99
N SER A 18 3.02 13.35 -11.15
CA SER A 18 2.99 12.24 -12.10
C SER A 18 2.82 10.91 -11.38
N ASP A 19 2.11 9.99 -12.03
CA ASP A 19 1.99 8.61 -11.56
C ASP A 19 3.34 7.87 -11.58
N TYR A 20 3.41 6.81 -10.78
CA TYR A 20 4.56 5.90 -10.69
C TYR A 20 4.11 4.48 -11.04
N ILE A 21 5.05 3.63 -11.43
CA ILE A 21 4.73 2.23 -11.75
C ILE A 21 4.67 1.44 -10.46
N HIS A 22 3.58 0.71 -10.27
CA HIS A 22 3.37 -0.25 -9.21
C HIS A 22 2.78 -1.52 -9.83
N ARG A 23 3.54 -2.61 -9.80
CA ARG A 23 3.15 -3.90 -10.40
C ARG A 23 3.53 -5.06 -9.49
N GLU A 24 2.70 -6.11 -9.49
CA GLU A 24 3.05 -7.39 -8.87
C GLU A 24 4.17 -8.04 -9.66
N ASP A 25 5.17 -8.58 -8.97
CA ASP A 25 6.24 -9.34 -9.58
C ASP A 25 5.84 -10.82 -9.65
N LYS A 26 5.07 -11.15 -10.69
CA LYS A 26 4.88 -12.52 -11.19
C LYS A 26 4.99 -12.48 -12.71
N SER A 27 5.62 -13.49 -13.28
CA SER A 27 5.73 -13.68 -14.73
C SER A 27 4.34 -13.58 -15.39
N GLU A 28 4.06 -12.40 -15.98
CA GLU A 28 2.88 -11.96 -16.76
C GLU A 28 1.55 -11.79 -15.95
N THR A 29 0.80 -10.66 -15.90
CA THR A 29 0.73 -9.38 -16.65
C THR A 29 0.00 -8.24 -15.86
N TYR A 30 0.52 -6.99 -16.00
CA TYR A 30 -0.06 -5.61 -16.10
C TYR A 30 -1.32 -5.18 -15.32
N GLN A 31 -1.53 -3.94 -14.85
CA GLN A 31 -0.79 -2.67 -14.65
C GLN A 31 -1.81 -1.70 -14.01
N ARG A 32 -1.43 -0.77 -13.13
CA ARG A 32 -2.26 0.42 -12.82
C ARG A 32 -1.99 1.48 -13.89
N THR A 33 -3.02 2.02 -14.55
CA THR A 33 -2.85 3.12 -15.52
C THR A 33 -2.91 4.50 -14.86
N ILE A 34 -2.14 5.42 -15.43
CA ILE A 34 -1.86 6.85 -15.10
C ILE A 34 -3.12 7.77 -15.04
N ASN A 35 -4.33 7.20 -14.92
CA ASN A 35 -5.58 7.95 -15.01
C ASN A 35 -6.53 7.71 -13.83
N ARG A 36 -6.02 7.33 -12.64
CA ARG A 36 -6.82 7.10 -11.41
C ARG A 36 -7.92 6.05 -11.54
N LYS A 37 -7.91 5.24 -12.60
CA LYS A 37 -8.79 4.08 -12.77
C LYS A 37 -8.08 2.85 -12.23
N LEU A 38 -8.58 2.33 -11.12
CA LEU A 38 -8.22 1.01 -10.62
C LEU A 38 -9.03 -0.01 -11.44
N ILE A 39 -8.35 -0.85 -12.21
CA ILE A 39 -8.90 -2.15 -12.57
C ILE A 39 -8.37 -3.12 -11.53
N ILE A 40 -9.25 -3.66 -10.70
CA ILE A 40 -8.99 -4.84 -9.88
C ILE A 40 -9.02 -6.00 -10.87
N ASN A 41 -7.87 -6.45 -11.37
CA ASN A 41 -7.81 -7.77 -11.96
C ASN A 41 -7.73 -8.77 -10.80
N ARG A 42 -8.86 -9.42 -10.50
CA ARG A 42 -8.84 -10.75 -9.88
C ARG A 42 -8.13 -11.66 -10.88
N SER A 43 -6.82 -11.84 -10.72
CA SER A 43 -6.11 -12.89 -11.43
C SER A 43 -6.41 -14.20 -10.74
N VAL A 44 -7.46 -14.88 -11.21
CA VAL A 44 -7.60 -16.33 -11.14
C VAL A 44 -6.48 -16.92 -12.00
N ASN A 45 -5.26 -17.01 -11.50
CA ASN A 45 -4.19 -17.73 -12.18
C ASN A 45 -3.59 -18.75 -11.24
N VAL A 46 -4.03 -19.99 -11.47
CA VAL A 46 -3.55 -21.26 -10.91
C VAL A 46 -3.71 -21.31 -9.39
N GLU A 47 -4.68 -22.10 -8.94
CA GLU A 47 -5.00 -22.38 -7.54
C GLU A 47 -3.76 -22.31 -6.62
N ASP A 48 -3.80 -21.37 -5.65
CA ASP A 48 -2.94 -21.30 -4.45
C ASP A 48 -1.45 -20.93 -4.57
N GLN A 49 -1.05 -20.03 -5.47
CA GLN A 49 0.28 -19.37 -5.33
C GLN A 49 0.14 -17.94 -4.75
N PRO A 50 0.65 -17.65 -3.54
CA PRO A 50 0.58 -16.32 -2.93
C PRO A 50 1.35 -15.28 -3.78
N ILE A 51 0.89 -14.03 -3.79
CA ILE A 51 1.62 -12.90 -4.36
C ILE A 51 2.89 -12.74 -3.53
N THR A 52 4.08 -12.86 -4.13
CA THR A 52 5.32 -12.89 -3.36
C THR A 52 5.98 -11.52 -3.22
N LYS A 53 5.95 -10.66 -4.25
CA LYS A 53 6.69 -9.38 -4.25
C LYS A 53 6.06 -8.32 -5.18
N TYR A 54 6.35 -7.05 -4.91
CA TYR A 54 5.92 -5.90 -5.71
C TYR A 54 7.12 -5.10 -6.22
N TYR A 55 6.94 -4.47 -7.37
CA TYR A 55 7.95 -3.68 -8.06
C TYR A 55 7.47 -2.23 -8.24
N PHE A 56 8.39 -1.29 -8.01
CA PHE A 56 8.13 0.15 -8.06
C PHE A 56 9.14 0.87 -8.97
N GLU A 57 8.67 1.66 -9.94
CA GLU A 57 9.49 2.69 -10.63
C GLU A 57 8.94 4.06 -10.26
N ILE A 58 9.74 4.86 -9.56
CA ILE A 58 9.37 6.18 -9.03
C ILE A 58 10.13 7.24 -9.83
N PRO A 59 9.51 7.83 -10.85
CA PRO A 59 10.16 8.84 -11.68
C PRO A 59 10.25 10.19 -10.97
N GLY A 60 11.25 10.97 -11.38
CA GLY A 60 11.35 12.37 -10.99
C GLY A 60 11.90 12.60 -9.60
N VAL A 61 12.63 11.66 -8.99
CA VAL A 61 13.32 11.85 -7.70
C VAL A 61 14.43 12.89 -7.87
N GLU A 62 14.43 13.93 -7.05
CA GLU A 62 15.45 15.00 -7.12
C GLU A 62 16.78 14.52 -6.53
N ASP A 63 17.89 15.15 -6.92
CA ASP A 63 19.25 14.73 -6.54
C ASP A 63 19.46 14.72 -5.02
N ASP A 64 18.95 15.73 -4.32
CA ASP A 64 19.02 15.85 -2.87
C ASP A 64 18.14 14.83 -2.14
N GLU A 65 16.94 14.55 -2.65
CA GLU A 65 16.08 13.47 -2.15
C GLU A 65 16.74 12.10 -2.35
N LEU A 66 17.32 11.85 -3.53
CA LEU A 66 18.01 10.59 -3.83
C LEU A 66 19.20 10.37 -2.90
N ASP A 67 19.99 11.41 -2.64
CA ASP A 67 21.12 11.33 -1.71
C ASP A 67 20.67 11.07 -0.26
N ASN A 68 19.58 11.68 0.19
CA ASN A 68 19.00 11.39 1.50
C ASN A 68 18.49 9.94 1.60
N ILE A 69 17.85 9.44 0.54
CA ILE A 69 17.39 8.05 0.46
C ILE A 69 18.59 7.09 0.50
N ARG A 70 19.67 7.37 -0.23
CA ARG A 70 20.90 6.57 -0.19
C ARG A 70 21.53 6.54 1.21
N ILE A 71 21.59 7.69 1.88
CA ILE A 71 22.09 7.77 3.26
C ILE A 71 21.25 6.92 4.21
N ALA A 72 19.93 6.87 4.02
CA ALA A 72 19.06 5.99 4.80
C ALA A 72 19.34 4.51 4.47
N ALA A 73 19.44 4.14 3.20
CA ALA A 73 19.71 2.77 2.74
C ALA A 73 21.07 2.23 3.22
N LEU A 74 22.09 3.09 3.35
CA LEU A 74 23.39 2.70 3.90
C LEU A 74 23.33 2.29 5.38
N LYS A 75 22.33 2.78 6.13
CA LYS A 75 22.15 2.45 7.55
C LYS A 75 21.27 1.21 7.74
N ILE A 76 20.27 1.05 6.87
CA ILE A 76 19.26 0.01 6.95
C ILE A 76 19.04 -0.47 5.52
N SER A 77 19.45 -1.71 5.22
CA SER A 77 19.43 -2.28 3.87
C SER A 77 18.06 -2.22 3.21
N ASP A 78 17.01 -2.39 4.01
CA ASP A 78 15.62 -2.39 3.58
C ASP A 78 14.92 -1.18 4.18
N LEU A 79 14.23 -0.42 3.33
CA LEU A 79 13.55 0.81 3.70
C LEU A 79 12.05 0.61 3.67
N TYR A 80 11.34 1.29 4.57
CA TYR A 80 9.90 1.36 4.43
C TYR A 80 9.50 2.37 3.36
N LEU A 81 8.67 1.92 2.43
CA LEU A 81 7.95 2.74 1.45
C LEU A 81 6.50 2.90 1.92
N ILE A 82 6.05 4.14 2.08
CA ILE A 82 4.67 4.49 2.41
C ILE A 82 4.06 5.20 1.21
N ASP A 83 2.99 4.65 0.66
CA ASP A 83 2.18 5.30 -0.38
C ASP A 83 1.04 6.06 0.29
N TYR A 84 1.07 7.40 0.23
CA TYR A 84 0.03 8.23 0.82
C TYR A 84 -1.30 8.19 0.07
N TYR A 85 -1.32 7.62 -1.14
CA TYR A 85 -2.55 7.34 -1.85
C TYR A 85 -3.25 6.12 -1.22
N LYS A 86 -4.46 6.33 -0.70
CA LYS A 86 -5.20 5.22 -0.11
C LYS A 86 -5.63 4.20 -1.18
N ILE A 87 -5.29 2.94 -0.97
CA ILE A 87 -5.72 1.82 -1.81
C ILE A 87 -7.05 1.26 -1.33
N PHE A 88 -7.81 0.67 -2.25
CA PHE A 88 -9.09 0.04 -1.97
C PHE A 88 -8.95 -1.48 -2.03
N GLU A 89 -9.52 -2.17 -1.05
CA GLU A 89 -9.67 -3.61 -1.01
C GLU A 89 -11.14 -3.99 -0.80
N VAL A 90 -11.51 -5.13 -1.37
CA VAL A 90 -12.85 -5.72 -1.26
C VAL A 90 -12.68 -7.18 -0.87
N LEU A 91 -13.28 -7.55 0.25
CA LEU A 91 -13.26 -8.88 0.83
C LEU A 91 -14.71 -9.37 1.04
N SER A 92 -14.86 -10.67 1.23
CA SER A 92 -16.14 -11.30 1.54
C SER A 92 -16.13 -11.88 2.95
N GLY A 93 -17.23 -11.67 3.67
CA GLY A 93 -17.57 -12.40 4.87
C GLY A 93 -18.05 -13.81 4.56
N ASP A 94 -17.98 -14.70 5.56
CA ASP A 94 -18.49 -16.07 5.51
C ASP A 94 -19.55 -16.34 6.61
N GLY A 95 -19.92 -15.32 7.39
CA GLY A 95 -20.89 -15.47 8.48
C GLY A 95 -20.37 -16.20 9.73
N GLU A 96 -19.11 -16.68 9.74
CA GLU A 96 -18.53 -17.44 10.85
C GLU A 96 -17.20 -16.86 11.36
N THR A 97 -16.36 -16.36 10.46
CA THR A 97 -15.04 -15.80 10.75
C THR A 97 -15.16 -14.34 11.18
N ASP A 98 -14.37 -13.89 12.15
CA ASP A 98 -14.30 -12.48 12.57
C ASP A 98 -12.94 -11.84 12.25
N THR A 99 -12.03 -12.57 11.61
CA THR A 99 -10.68 -12.12 11.30
C THR A 99 -10.36 -12.10 9.82
N TRP A 100 -9.73 -11.02 9.37
CA TRP A 100 -9.18 -10.87 8.02
C TRP A 100 -7.79 -10.25 8.10
N THR A 101 -7.07 -10.21 6.99
CA THR A 101 -5.77 -9.55 6.93
C THR A 101 -5.74 -8.64 5.71
N LEU A 102 -5.33 -7.40 5.90
CA LEU A 102 -5.03 -6.48 4.80
C LEU A 102 -3.94 -7.10 3.91
N GLN A 103 -4.01 -6.92 2.59
CA GLN A 103 -2.95 -7.43 1.73
C GLN A 103 -1.60 -6.77 1.99
N ARG A 104 -1.61 -5.53 2.51
CA ARG A 104 -0.42 -4.78 2.88
C ARG A 104 -0.53 -4.25 4.30
N ILE A 105 0.62 -4.13 4.96
CA ILE A 105 0.71 -3.57 6.30
C ILE A 105 0.29 -2.09 6.26
N LEU A 106 -0.29 -1.60 7.35
CA LEU A 106 -0.71 -0.21 7.46
C LEU A 106 0.51 0.72 7.63
N ALA A 107 0.44 1.92 7.06
CA ALA A 107 1.47 2.95 7.20
C ALA A 107 1.81 3.29 8.66
N GLY A 108 0.86 3.18 9.58
CA GLY A 108 1.07 3.40 11.01
C GLY A 108 -0.25 3.63 11.77
N VAL A 109 -0.14 3.96 13.06
CA VAL A 109 -1.31 4.16 13.93
C VAL A 109 -2.21 5.33 13.52
N ASP A 110 -1.62 6.39 12.96
CA ASP A 110 -2.34 7.61 12.58
C ASP A 110 -3.08 7.46 11.24
N TYR A 111 -2.85 6.37 10.50
CA TYR A 111 -3.45 6.11 9.20
C TYR A 111 -4.70 5.25 9.33
N ILE A 112 -5.73 5.78 9.98
CA ILE A 112 -6.97 5.04 10.26
C ILE A 112 -7.66 4.66 8.93
N PRO A 113 -7.86 3.36 8.64
CA PRO A 113 -8.51 2.94 7.41
C PRO A 113 -10.02 3.19 7.48
N GLU A 114 -10.63 3.42 6.32
CA GLU A 114 -12.09 3.48 6.20
C GLU A 114 -12.58 2.06 5.90
N ILE A 115 -13.34 1.47 6.82
CA ILE A 115 -13.88 0.11 6.68
C ILE A 115 -15.40 0.18 6.64
N LYS A 116 -15.99 -0.50 5.66
CA LYS A 116 -17.44 -0.72 5.56
C LYS A 116 -17.72 -2.21 5.54
N VAL A 117 -18.76 -2.62 6.25
CA VAL A 117 -19.33 -3.97 6.20
C VAL A 117 -20.80 -3.81 5.84
N ASP A 118 -21.26 -4.48 4.78
CA ASP A 118 -22.63 -4.35 4.27
C ASP A 118 -23.01 -2.88 3.98
N ASP A 119 -22.05 -2.12 3.43
CA ASP A 119 -22.14 -0.67 3.18
C ASP A 119 -22.29 0.23 4.43
N ILE A 120 -22.22 -0.35 5.63
CA ILE A 120 -22.24 0.37 6.91
C ILE A 120 -20.80 0.67 7.34
N VAL A 121 -20.51 1.96 7.58
CA VAL A 121 -19.21 2.43 8.08
C VAL A 121 -18.98 1.92 9.50
N GLN A 122 -17.83 1.30 9.72
CA GLN A 122 -17.44 0.77 11.02
C GLN A 122 -16.59 1.76 11.80
N THR A 123 -16.61 1.66 13.12
CA THR A 123 -15.62 2.33 13.98
C THR A 123 -14.33 1.54 13.94
N VAL A 124 -13.20 2.20 13.64
CA VAL A 124 -11.90 1.53 13.50
C VAL A 124 -10.92 1.99 14.55
N VAL A 125 -10.24 1.03 15.19
CA VAL A 125 -9.14 1.27 16.12
C VAL A 125 -7.87 0.58 15.60
N VAL A 126 -6.82 1.37 15.39
CA VAL A 126 -5.51 0.84 14.98
C VAL A 126 -4.66 0.59 16.22
N THR A 127 -4.32 -0.67 16.49
CA THR A 127 -3.61 -1.07 17.72
C THR A 127 -2.98 -2.44 17.56
N THR A 128 -1.94 -2.73 18.34
CA THR A 128 -1.34 -4.07 18.39
C THR A 128 -2.11 -5.04 19.32
N ALA A 129 -3.02 -4.53 20.15
CA ALA A 129 -3.84 -5.33 21.06
C ALA A 129 -5.23 -5.61 20.48
N THR A 130 -5.67 -6.87 20.47
CA THR A 130 -6.98 -7.28 19.94
C THR A 130 -7.95 -7.60 21.08
N ASN A 131 -8.97 -6.77 21.25
CA ASN A 131 -10.10 -7.06 22.13
C ASN A 131 -11.35 -6.36 21.58
N PRO A 132 -11.99 -6.93 20.54
CA PRO A 132 -13.01 -6.23 19.80
C PRO A 132 -14.28 -6.05 20.62
N GLY A 133 -14.68 -4.78 20.84
CA GLY A 133 -16.04 -4.46 21.22
C GLY A 133 -16.98 -4.61 20.02
N SER A 134 -18.27 -4.88 20.27
CA SER A 134 -19.29 -4.92 19.21
C SER A 134 -19.25 -3.64 18.36
N GLU A 135 -19.42 -3.78 17.04
CA GLU A 135 -19.39 -2.67 16.06
C GLU A 135 -18.04 -1.94 15.92
N ILE A 136 -16.97 -2.46 16.54
CA ILE A 136 -15.61 -1.93 16.39
C ILE A 136 -14.75 -2.93 15.61
N VAL A 137 -13.97 -2.41 14.67
CA VAL A 137 -12.94 -3.15 13.94
C VAL A 137 -11.57 -2.76 14.46
N TYR A 138 -10.78 -3.74 14.86
CA TYR A 138 -9.42 -3.55 15.33
C TYR A 138 -8.45 -3.93 14.23
N VAL A 139 -7.48 -3.06 13.93
CA VAL A 139 -6.47 -3.31 12.88
C VAL A 139 -5.08 -3.27 13.50
N ASN A 140 -4.36 -4.38 13.39
CA ASN A 140 -2.97 -4.47 13.79
C ASN A 140 -2.07 -3.78 12.75
N LYS A 141 -1.45 -2.67 13.16
CA LYS A 141 -0.59 -1.88 12.27
C LYS A 141 0.67 -2.60 11.78
N ASP A 142 1.11 -3.67 12.46
CA ASP A 142 2.35 -4.37 12.16
C ASP A 142 2.11 -5.63 11.33
N THR A 143 0.91 -6.22 11.41
CA THR A 143 0.57 -7.45 10.68
C THR A 143 -0.53 -7.27 9.64
N GLY A 144 -1.27 -6.16 9.67
CA GLY A 144 -2.45 -5.96 8.84
C GLY A 144 -3.67 -6.78 9.29
N ALA A 145 -3.55 -7.58 10.36
CA ALA A 145 -4.67 -8.38 10.87
C ALA A 145 -5.80 -7.47 11.37
N MET A 146 -7.01 -7.77 10.93
CA MET A 146 -8.25 -7.10 11.25
C MET A 146 -9.13 -8.06 12.04
N THR A 147 -9.70 -7.59 13.14
CA THR A 147 -10.68 -8.34 13.93
C THR A 147 -11.95 -7.52 14.05
N PHE A 148 -13.08 -8.11 13.68
CA PHE A 148 -14.40 -7.48 13.69
C PHE A 148 -15.14 -7.89 14.97
N GLY A 149 -15.69 -6.92 15.72
CA GLY A 149 -16.48 -7.24 16.91
C GLY A 149 -17.83 -7.89 16.63
N THR A 150 -18.23 -7.96 15.37
CA THR A 150 -19.37 -8.74 14.91
C THR A 150 -19.00 -9.34 13.58
N THR A 151 -19.21 -10.65 13.45
CA THR A 151 -18.92 -11.39 12.22
C THR A 151 -19.67 -10.76 11.03
N PRO A 152 -18.94 -10.33 9.99
CA PRO A 152 -19.52 -9.94 8.71
C PRO A 152 -20.46 -11.01 8.15
N SER A 153 -21.54 -10.56 7.50
CA SER A 153 -22.51 -11.46 6.89
C SER A 153 -21.89 -12.32 5.79
N ASP A 154 -22.48 -13.49 5.53
CA ASP A 154 -22.14 -14.34 4.39
C ASP A 154 -22.71 -13.73 3.10
N THR A 155 -22.11 -12.63 2.67
CA THR A 155 -22.45 -11.90 1.45
C THR A 155 -21.17 -11.60 0.68
N PRO A 156 -21.13 -11.87 -0.63
CA PRO A 156 -19.96 -11.54 -1.44
C PRO A 156 -19.64 -10.05 -1.44
N ASP A 157 -18.35 -9.72 -1.39
CA ASP A 157 -17.83 -8.35 -1.56
C ASP A 157 -18.42 -7.31 -0.60
N ASN A 158 -18.84 -7.77 0.59
CA ASN A 158 -19.51 -6.95 1.59
C ASN A 158 -18.57 -6.15 2.50
N ILE A 159 -17.29 -6.54 2.57
CA ILE A 159 -16.26 -5.83 3.34
C ILE A 159 -15.47 -4.95 2.37
N LYS A 160 -15.58 -3.63 2.50
CA LYS A 160 -14.89 -2.65 1.67
C LYS A 160 -13.95 -1.82 2.52
N ILE A 161 -12.67 -1.79 2.16
CA ILE A 161 -11.61 -1.17 2.96
C ILE A 161 -10.85 -0.18 2.10
N LYS A 162 -10.50 0.98 2.69
CA LYS A 162 -9.65 1.98 2.06
C LYS A 162 -8.57 2.45 3.02
N TYR A 163 -7.30 2.25 2.69
CA TYR A 163 -6.19 2.45 3.62
C TYR A 163 -4.88 2.87 2.97
N THR A 164 -3.96 3.43 3.77
CA THR A 164 -2.61 3.84 3.34
C THR A 164 -1.63 2.69 3.59
N PRO A 165 -1.07 2.06 2.53
CA PRO A 165 -0.22 0.88 2.69
C PRO A 165 1.24 1.22 3.02
N LYS A 166 1.93 0.23 3.58
CA LYS A 166 3.35 0.21 3.90
C LYS A 166 4.00 -1.03 3.31
N TYR A 167 5.14 -0.84 2.67
CA TYR A 167 5.94 -1.89 2.05
C TYR A 167 7.34 -1.86 2.65
N LEU A 168 7.95 -3.01 2.86
CA LEU A 168 9.39 -3.09 3.12
C LEU A 168 10.07 -3.32 1.78
N VAL A 169 10.88 -2.36 1.33
CA VAL A 169 11.47 -2.39 -0.01
C VAL A 169 12.99 -2.34 0.04
N HIS A 170 13.60 -3.01 -0.92
CA HIS A 170 15.00 -2.88 -1.26
C HIS A 170 15.15 -1.95 -2.47
N ILE A 171 16.10 -1.03 -2.41
CA ILE A 171 16.45 -0.16 -3.54
C ILE A 171 17.59 -0.83 -4.30
N PHE A 172 17.31 -1.32 -5.51
CA PHE A 172 18.29 -2.08 -6.26
C PHE A 172 18.96 -1.30 -7.39
N SER A 173 18.30 -0.27 -7.95
CA SER A 173 18.89 0.60 -8.97
C SER A 173 18.24 1.98 -9.06
N TRP A 174 18.91 2.87 -9.77
CA TRP A 174 18.39 4.18 -10.15
C TRP A 174 18.91 4.55 -11.53
N ASP A 175 18.05 5.13 -12.35
CA ASP A 175 18.39 5.58 -13.71
C ASP A 175 18.29 7.09 -13.81
N ARG A 176 19.36 7.72 -14.29
CA ARG A 176 19.38 9.17 -14.55
C ARG A 176 18.41 9.47 -15.68
N THR A 177 17.42 10.30 -15.40
CA THR A 177 16.38 10.63 -16.38
C THR A 177 16.79 11.89 -17.13
N TYR A 178 16.54 13.11 -16.64
CA TYR A 178 16.95 14.37 -17.31
C TYR A 178 16.96 15.56 -16.34
N ILE A 179 17.32 16.75 -16.84
CA ILE A 179 17.07 18.02 -16.14
C ILE A 179 15.64 18.48 -16.44
N TYR A 180 14.77 18.56 -15.44
CA TYR A 180 13.42 19.11 -15.54
C TYR A 180 13.33 20.38 -14.71
N ASN A 181 12.88 21.50 -15.30
CA ASN A 181 12.86 22.82 -14.66
C ASN A 181 14.20 23.25 -14.00
N GLY A 182 15.33 22.81 -14.55
CA GLY A 182 16.66 23.11 -14.01
C GLY A 182 17.14 22.19 -12.88
N LEU A 183 16.32 21.21 -12.46
CA LEU A 183 16.66 20.23 -11.44
C LEU A 183 17.02 18.88 -12.08
N LEU A 184 18.09 18.26 -11.59
CA LEU A 184 18.47 16.92 -11.98
C LEU A 184 17.52 15.90 -11.36
N THR A 185 16.98 15.00 -12.18
CA THR A 185 15.98 14.01 -11.72
C THR A 185 16.35 12.58 -12.13
N TYR A 186 15.86 11.63 -11.34
CA TYR A 186 16.13 10.20 -11.46
C TYR A 186 14.84 9.38 -11.40
N ILE A 187 14.89 8.18 -11.97
CA ILE A 187 13.94 7.11 -11.70
C ILE A 187 14.56 6.22 -10.63
N LEU A 188 13.89 6.10 -9.50
CA LEU A 188 14.27 5.17 -8.44
C LEU A 188 13.53 3.85 -8.63
N ILE A 189 14.25 2.73 -8.55
CA ILE A 189 13.66 1.41 -8.75
C ILE A 189 13.76 0.60 -7.46
N CYS A 190 12.62 0.09 -7.01
CA CYS A 190 12.49 -0.63 -5.74
C CYS A 190 11.73 -1.95 -5.92
N GLU A 191 12.05 -2.92 -5.06
CA GLU A 191 11.40 -4.23 -4.99
C GLU A 191 11.00 -4.51 -3.53
N GLU A 192 9.82 -5.09 -3.30
CA GLU A 192 9.42 -5.55 -1.98
C GLU A 192 10.25 -6.76 -1.51
N VAL A 193 10.63 -6.74 -0.24
CA VAL A 193 11.55 -7.71 0.38
C VAL A 193 10.81 -8.94 0.88
#